data_AF-A0A959RRT6-F1
#
_entry.id   AF-A0A959RRT6-F1
#
_cell.length_a   1.000
_cell.length_b   1.000
_cell.length_c   1.000
_cell.angle_alpha   90.00
_cell.angle_beta   90.00
_cell.angle_gamma   90.00
#
_symmetry.space_group_name_H-M   'P 1'
#
loop_
_entity.id
_entity.type
_entity.pdbx_description
1 polymer ?
#
loop_
_entity_poly.entity_id
_entity_poly.type
_entity_poly.pdbx_seq_one_letter_code
_entity_poly.pdbx_strand_id
1 'polypeptide(L)' 'MQKIFGRKPVLEALKSKADIDQIYIQYGLQGSIVDHIKQLAKRN' A
#
# COMPACT_ATOMS: atom_id res chain seq x y z
N MET A 1 6.94 -7.86 -13.36
CA MET A 1 6.64 -6.84 -12.33
C MET A 1 5.40 -6.07 -12.72
N GLN A 2 4.31 -6.25 -11.97
CA GLN A 2 3.12 -5.41 -12.12
C GLN A 2 3.26 -4.20 -11.20
N LYS A 3 2.99 -3.00 -11.71
CA LYS A 3 3.02 -1.76 -10.91
C LYS A 3 1.59 -1.30 -10.65
N ILE A 4 1.30 -0.97 -9.40
CA ILE A 4 0.00 -0.45 -8.97
C ILE A 4 0.21 0.98 -8.48
N PHE A 5 -0.58 1.91 -9.01
CA PHE A 5 -0.45 3.33 -8.71
C PHE A 5 -1.71 3.87 -8.03
N GLY A 6 -1.51 4.75 -7.06
CA GLY A 6 -2.58 5.42 -6.34
C GLY A 6 -2.92 4.74 -5.00
N ARG A 7 -3.43 5.54 -4.05
CA ARG A 7 -3.64 5.10 -2.67
C ARG A 7 -4.70 4.00 -2.54
N LYS A 8 -5.83 4.16 -3.23
CA LYS A 8 -6.95 3.21 -3.18
C LYS A 8 -6.62 1.88 -3.88
N PRO A 9 -6.07 1.87 -5.11
CA PRO A 9 -5.63 0.62 -5.74
C PRO A 9 -4.58 -0.15 -4.92
N VAL A 10 -3.62 0.55 -4.31
CA VAL A 10 -2.60 -0.08 -3.44
C VAL A 10 -3.24 -0.70 -2.20
N LEU A 11 -4.21 -0.01 -1.58
CA LEU A 11 -4.93 -0.55 -0.42
C LEU A 11 -5.71 -1.81 -0.76
N GLU A 12 -6.39 -1.85 -1.91
CA GLU A 12 -7.14 -3.03 -2.34
C GLU A 12 -6.21 -4.19 -2.69
N ALA A 13 -5.06 -3.93 -3.32
CA ALA A 13 -4.05 -4.95 -3.59
C ALA A 13 -3.49 -5.58 -2.30
N LEU A 14 -3.24 -4.76 -1.27
CA LEU A 14 -2.81 -5.25 0.04
C LEU A 14 -3.86 -6.13 0.73
N LYS A 15 -5.15 -5.86 0.51
CA LYS A 15 -6.25 -6.68 1.04
C LYS A 15 -6.45 -7.97 0.25
N SER A 16 -6.16 -7.95 -1.05
CA SER A 16 -6.39 -9.09 -1.94
C SER A 16 -5.36 -10.22 -1.79
N LYS A 17 -4.48 -10.17 -0.76
CA LYS A 17 -3.34 -11.08 -0.59
C LYS A 17 -2.46 -11.18 -1.84
N ALA A 18 -2.39 -10.10 -2.62
CA ALA A 18 -1.46 -10.04 -3.73
C ALA A 18 -0.04 -10.06 -3.16
N ASP A 19 0.87 -10.74 -3.85
CA ASP A 19 2.27 -10.74 -3.49
C ASP A 19 2.87 -9.37 -3.87
N ILE A 20 3.18 -8.55 -2.85
CA ILE A 20 3.67 -7.18 -3.04
C ILE A 20 5.09 -7.12 -2.48
N ASP A 21 6.06 -7.07 -3.38
CA ASP A 21 7.47 -6.99 -3.01
C ASP A 21 7.81 -5.68 -2.29
N GLN A 22 7.32 -4.55 -2.81
CA GLN A 22 7.71 -3.21 -2.35
C GLN A 22 6.60 -2.18 -2.54
N ILE A 23 6.50 -1.25 -1.57
CA ILE A 23 5.58 -0.12 -1.61
C ILE A 23 6.37 1.17 -1.44
N TYR A 24 6.24 2.07 -2.41
CA TYR A 24 6.84 3.40 -2.37
C TYR A 24 5.81 4.43 -1.92
N ILE A 25 6.11 5.16 -0.86
CA ILE A 25 5.26 6.23 -0.33
C ILE A 25 6.07 7.52 -0.38
N GLN A 26 5.48 8.58 -0.94
CA GLN A 26 6.10 9.89 -0.95
C GLN A 26 6.37 10.37 0.49
N TYR A 27 7.58 10.87 0.73
CA TYR A 27 7.94 11.42 2.03
C TYR A 27 7.01 12.59 2.42
N GLY A 28 6.59 12.63 3.69
CA GLY A 28 5.66 13.64 4.20
C GLY A 28 4.18 13.40 3.86
N LEU A 29 3.84 12.34 3.11
CA LEU A 29 2.45 12.00 2.84
C LEU A 29 1.76 11.49 4.12
N GLN A 30 0.75 12.21 4.57
CA GLN A 30 -0.03 11.92 5.77
C GLN A 30 -1.50 11.64 5.43
N GLY A 31 -2.19 10.94 6.34
CA GLY A 31 -3.62 10.67 6.26
C GLY A 31 -3.96 9.21 6.51
N SER A 32 -5.21 8.98 6.92
CA SER A 32 -5.72 7.66 7.36
C SER A 32 -5.47 6.53 6.35
N ILE A 33 -5.56 6.81 5.06
CA ILE A 33 -5.31 5.81 4.00
C ILE A 33 -3.83 5.38 3.99
N VAL A 34 -2.90 6.31 4.20
CA VAL A 34 -1.46 6.01 4.22
C VAL A 34 -1.12 5.17 5.44
N ASP A 35 -1.74 5.47 6.59
CA ASP A 35 -1.54 4.70 7.82
C ASP A 35 -2.11 3.28 7.70
N HIS A 36 -3.29 3.12 7.07
CA HIS A 36 -3.83 1.80 6.76
C HIS A 36 -2.93 0.99 5.82
N ILE A 37 -2.36 1.62 4.78
CA ILE A 37 -1.40 0.97 3.88
C ILE A 37 -0.18 0.48 4.67
N LYS A 38 0.40 1.33 5.54
CA LYS A 38 1.54 0.95 6.39
C LYS A 38 1.21 -0.19 7.35
N GLN A 39 0.01 -0.19 7.94
CA GLN A 39 -0.41 -1.24 8.86
C GLN A 39 -0.63 -2.59 8.16
N LEU A 40 -1.28 -2.59 7.00
CA LEU A 40 -1.52 -3.81 6.22
C LEU A 40 -0.22 -4.38 5.65
N ALA A 41 0.68 -3.53 5.17
CA ALA A 41 1.98 -3.94 4.67
C ALA A 41 2.92 -4.53 5.74
N LYS A 42 2.63 -4.34 7.03
CA LYS A 42 3.37 -4.98 8.14
C LYS A 42 2.80 -6.35 8.54
N ARG A 43 1.57 -6.64 8.14
CA ARG A 43 0.84 -7.87 8.53
C ARG A 43 0.97 -8.98 7.48
N ASN A 44 1.19 -8.59 6.23
CA ASN A 44 1.58 -9.48 5.14
C ASN A 44 3.11 -9.47 5.01
#